data_AF-A0A1G3FWU3-F1
#
_entry.id   AF-A0A1G3FWU3-F1
#
_cell.length_a   1.000
_cell.length_b   1.000
_cell.length_c   1.000
_cell.angle_alpha   90.00
_cell.angle_beta   90.00
_cell.angle_gamma   90.00
#
_symmetry.space_group_name_H-M   'P 1'
#
loop_
_entity.id
_entity.type
_entity.pdbx_description
1 polymer ?
#
loop_
_entity_poly.entity_id
_entity_poly.type
_entity_poly.pdbx_seq_one_letter_code
_entity_poly.pdbx_strand_id
1 'polypeptide(L)' 'MTDPIEPVTNDKIYGMMAALQVSLRALTKSHPNPAALIREFHLEHEETFALLVAQDIPDSVLESYRSMLFAISPNTDLAP' A
#
# COMPACT_ATOMS: atom_id res chain seq x y z
N MET A 1 29.24 -7.82 27.50
CA MET A 1 28.13 -6.85 27.46
C MET A 1 27.60 -6.88 26.04
N THR A 2 26.45 -7.51 25.82
CA THR A 2 25.73 -7.44 24.54
C THR A 2 24.86 -6.20 24.62
N ASP A 3 25.15 -5.21 23.78
CA ASP A 3 24.29 -4.05 23.65
C ASP A 3 22.86 -4.51 23.30
N PRO A 4 21.82 -3.90 23.89
CA PRO A 4 20.45 -4.17 23.49
C PRO A 4 20.29 -3.74 22.03
N ILE A 5 19.89 -4.68 21.17
CA ILE A 5 19.47 -4.37 19.80
C ILE A 5 18.19 -3.53 19.94
N GLU A 6 18.31 -2.20 19.85
CA GLU A 6 17.14 -1.36 19.72
C GLU A 6 16.35 -1.85 18.50
N PRO A 7 15.05 -2.19 18.64
CA PRO A 7 14.24 -2.41 17.46
C PRO A 7 14.19 -1.07 16.75
N VAL A 8 14.91 -0.96 15.64
CA VAL A 8 14.79 0.17 14.70
C VAL A 8 13.39 0.06 14.12
N THR A 9 12.44 0.56 14.88
CA THR A 9 11.04 0.51 14.53
C THR A 9 10.88 1.49 13.38
N ASN A 10 10.28 0.99 12.33
CA ASN A 10 10.26 1.53 10.99
C ASN A 10 9.31 2.74 10.89
N ASP A 11 9.38 3.67 11.84
CA ASP A 11 8.38 4.72 12.11
C ASP A 11 8.10 5.59 10.88
N LYS A 12 9.12 5.78 10.04
CA LYS A 12 8.98 6.50 8.76
C LYS A 12 8.15 5.73 7.75
N ILE A 13 8.33 4.41 7.65
CA ILE A 13 7.55 3.55 6.75
C ILE A 13 6.12 3.46 7.26
N TYR A 14 5.90 3.27 8.56
CA TYR A 14 4.56 3.29 9.14
C TYR A 14 3.84 4.63 8.91
N GLY A 15 4.51 5.75 9.17
CA GLY A 15 3.95 7.08 8.91
C GLY A 15 3.63 7.31 7.43
N MET A 16 4.47 6.84 6.52
CA MET A 16 4.22 6.89 5.08
C MET A 16 2.99 6.07 4.68
N MET A 17 2.87 4.83 5.17
CA MET A 17 1.71 3.97 4.87
C MET A 17 0.41 4.60 5.39
N ALA A 18 0.42 5.15 6.61
CA ALA A 18 -0.73 5.85 7.16
C ALA A 18 -1.12 7.09 6.34
N ALA A 19 -0.13 7.89 5.91
CA ALA A 19 -0.37 9.06 5.07
C ALA A 19 -0.96 8.68 3.70
N LEU A 20 -0.46 7.61 3.08
CA LEU A 20 -0.99 7.07 1.82
C LEU A 20 -2.43 6.59 1.99
N GLN A 21 -2.71 5.84 3.06
CA GLN A 21 -4.05 5.35 3.36
C GLN A 21 -5.06 6.49 3.55
N VAL A 22 -4.70 7.54 4.30
CA VAL A 22 -5.55 8.73 4.48
C VAL A 22 -5.76 9.46 3.16
N SER A 23 -4.71 9.60 2.35
CA SER A 23 -4.78 10.27 1.05
C SER A 23 -5.69 9.52 0.08
N LEU A 24 -5.56 8.19 -0.02
CA LEU A 24 -6.44 7.34 -0.83
C LEU A 24 -7.89 7.40 -0.36
N ARG A 25 -8.13 7.39 0.96
CA ARG A 25 -9.49 7.56 1.51
C ARG A 25 -10.09 8.91 1.12
N ALA A 26 -9.32 10.00 1.24
CA ALA A 26 -9.77 11.33 0.88
C ALA A 26 -10.05 11.45 -0.63
N LEU A 27 -9.16 10.90 -1.46
CA LEU A 27 -9.32 10.86 -2.91
C LEU A 27 -10.59 10.11 -3.30
N THR A 28 -10.79 8.88 -2.78
CA THR A 28 -11.99 8.08 -3.08
C THR A 28 -13.27 8.76 -2.62
N LYS A 29 -13.27 9.42 -1.46
CA LYS A 29 -14.46 10.15 -0.96
C LYS A 29 -14.80 11.41 -1.76
N SER A 30 -13.79 12.10 -2.30
CA SER A 30 -13.97 13.37 -3.01
C SER A 30 -14.09 13.21 -4.52
N HIS A 31 -13.81 12.02 -5.05
CA HIS A 31 -13.90 11.75 -6.49
C HIS A 31 -15.37 11.78 -6.96
N PRO A 32 -15.69 12.40 -8.12
CA PRO A 32 -17.05 12.47 -8.64
C PRO A 32 -17.64 11.09 -8.98
N ASN A 33 -16.79 10.09 -9.22
CA ASN A 33 -17.20 8.70 -9.41
C ASN A 33 -16.23 7.76 -8.68
N PRO A 34 -16.44 7.48 -7.39
CA PRO A 34 -15.56 6.64 -6.59
C PRO A 34 -15.45 5.20 -7.11
N ALA A 35 -16.54 4.65 -7.66
CA ALA A 35 -16.57 3.29 -8.19
C ALA A 35 -15.67 3.14 -9.42
N ALA A 36 -15.71 4.11 -10.34
CA ALA A 36 -14.80 4.12 -11.50
C ALA A 36 -13.35 4.26 -11.05
N LEU A 37 -13.05 5.15 -10.09
CA LEU A 37 -11.70 5.31 -9.57
C LEU A 37 -11.15 4.01 -8.95
N ILE A 38 -11.95 3.32 -8.14
CA ILE A 38 -11.56 2.03 -7.54
C ILE A 38 -11.30 0.99 -8.64
N ARG A 39 -12.13 0.95 -9.68
CA ARG A 39 -11.95 0.05 -10.83
C ARG A 39 -10.64 0.34 -11.56
N GLU A 40 -10.38 1.59 -11.93
CA GLU A 40 -9.14 1.96 -12.63
C GLU A 40 -7.91 1.68 -11.76
N PHE A 41 -7.98 1.94 -10.46
CA PHE A 41 -6.90 1.60 -9.53
C PHE A 41 -6.62 0.08 -9.47
N HIS A 42 -7.66 -0.75 -9.53
CA HIS A 42 -7.50 -2.20 -9.59
C HIS A 42 -6.83 -2.65 -10.89
N LEU A 43 -7.25 -2.09 -12.04
CA LEU A 43 -6.65 -2.41 -13.34
C LEU A 43 -5.17 -2.02 -13.40
N GLU A 44 -4.83 -0.83 -12.92
CA GLU A 44 -3.44 -0.35 -12.86
C GLU A 44 -2.57 -1.27 -11.98
N HIS A 45 -3.13 -1.77 -10.87
CA HIS A 45 -2.45 -2.73 -10.02
C HIS A 45 -2.15 -4.04 -10.75
N GLU A 46 -3.14 -4.61 -11.43
CA GLU A 46 -2.98 -5.86 -12.20
C GLU A 46 -1.93 -5.71 -13.30
N GLU A 47 -1.95 -4.60 -14.04
CA GLU A 47 -0.97 -4.30 -15.09
C GLU A 47 0.44 -4.16 -14.49
N THR A 48 0.58 -3.39 -13.41
CA THR A 48 1.86 -3.24 -12.71
C THR A 48 2.38 -4.61 -12.22
N PHE A 49 1.51 -5.45 -11.66
CA PHE A 49 1.91 -6.77 -11.19
C PHE A 49 2.39 -7.66 -12.35
N ALA A 50 1.68 -7.64 -13.48
CA ALA A 50 2.07 -8.38 -14.67
C ALA A 50 3.44 -7.92 -15.20
N LEU A 51 3.71 -6.61 -15.20
CA LEU A 51 5.01 -6.05 -15.59
C LEU A 51 6.13 -6.49 -14.65
N LEU A 52 5.88 -6.49 -13.33
CA LEU A 52 6.86 -6.95 -12.34
C LEU A 52 7.18 -8.44 -12.52
N VAL A 53 6.17 -9.27 -12.74
CA VAL A 53 6.36 -10.71 -13.01
C VAL A 53 7.16 -10.94 -14.30
N ALA A 54 6.94 -10.13 -15.34
CA ALA A 54 7.66 -10.25 -16.61
C ALA A 54 9.15 -9.85 -16.52
N GLN A 55 9.56 -9.14 -15.47
CA GLN A 55 10.92 -8.62 -15.29
C GLN A 55 11.86 -9.55 -14.50
N ASP A 56 11.46 -10.78 -14.21
CA ASP A 56 12.23 -11.75 -13.37
C ASP A 56 12.60 -11.16 -11.99
N ILE A 57 11.69 -10.33 -11.45
CA ILE A 57 11.80 -9.72 -10.12
C ILE A 57 11.72 -10.85 -9.06
N PRO A 58 12.55 -10.81 -7.99
CA PRO A 58 12.46 -11.80 -6.93
C PRO A 58 11.07 -11.87 -6.27
N ASP A 59 10.60 -13.07 -5.96
CA ASP A 59 9.30 -13.30 -5.30
C ASP A 59 9.12 -12.47 -4.02
N SER A 60 10.19 -12.25 -3.26
CA SER A 60 10.15 -11.42 -2.03
C SER A 60 9.75 -9.96 -2.31
N VAL A 61 10.10 -9.43 -3.48
CA VAL A 61 9.73 -8.08 -3.91
C VAL A 61 8.28 -8.06 -4.39
N LEU A 62 7.82 -9.11 -5.08
CA LEU A 62 6.41 -9.27 -5.47
C LEU A 62 5.50 -9.35 -4.24
N GLU A 63 5.91 -10.10 -3.22
CA GLU A 63 5.20 -10.20 -1.95
C GLU A 63 5.24 -8.89 -1.15
N SER A 64 6.34 -8.14 -1.22
CA SER A 64 6.43 -6.81 -0.62
C SER A 64 5.47 -5.82 -1.28
N TYR A 65 5.34 -5.88 -2.61
CA TYR A 65 4.39 -5.06 -3.36
C TYR A 65 2.94 -5.38 -3.00
N ARG A 66 2.58 -6.67 -2.93
CA ARG A 66 1.25 -7.11 -2.46
C ARG A 66 0.96 -6.65 -1.04
N SER A 67 1.93 -6.81 -0.14
CA SER A 67 1.82 -6.39 1.25
C SER A 67 1.64 -4.87 1.39
N MET A 68 2.34 -4.09 0.56
CA MET A 68 2.20 -2.63 0.53
C MET A 68 0.78 -2.22 0.13
N LEU A 69 0.23 -2.82 -0.92
CA LEU A 69 -1.12 -2.53 -1.39
C LEU A 69 -2.19 -2.87 -0.36
N PHE A 70 -2.03 -3.99 0.32
CA PHE A 70 -2.89 -4.33 1.44
C PHE A 70 -2.79 -3.31 2.58
N ALA A 71 -1.56 -2.88 2.92
CA ALA A 71 -1.31 -1.93 4.00
C ALA A 71 -1.85 -0.52 3.71
N ILE A 72 -1.86 -0.07 2.46
CA ILE A 72 -2.38 1.24 2.07
C ILE A 72 -3.86 1.21 1.67
N SER A 73 -4.46 0.02 1.57
CA SER A 73 -5.89 -0.11 1.33
C SER A 73 -6.64 0.69 2.41
N PRO A 74 -7.54 1.60 2.03
CA PRO A 74 -8.26 2.40 3.00
C PRO A 74 -9.13 1.46 3.86
N ASN A 75 -8.62 1.07 5.04
CA ASN A 75 -9.39 0.31 6.03
C ASN A 75 -10.81 0.84 6.10
N THR A 76 -11.78 -0.03 5.79
CA THR A 76 -13.20 0.32 5.74
C THR A 76 -13.76 0.68 7.10
N ASP A 77 -13.06 0.43 8.22
CA ASP A 77 -13.45 0.89 9.54
C ASP A 77 -12.26 1.18 10.45
N LEU A 78 -12.09 2.45 10.80
CA LEU A 78 -11.92 2.94 12.16
C LEU A 78 -12.44 4.39 12.14
N ALA A 79 -13.77 4.51 12.06
CA ALA A 79 -14.45 5.69 12.56
C ALA A 79 -14.37 5.66 14.10
N PRO A 80 -14.08 6.79 14.79
CA PRO A 80 -14.44 6.92 16.20
C PRO A 80 -15.96 6.90 16.37
#